data_AF-A0A139R437-F1
#
_entry.id   AF-A0A139R437-F1
#
_cell.length_a   1.000
_cell.length_b   1.000
_cell.length_c   1.000
_cell.angle_alpha   90.00
_cell.angle_beta   90.00
_cell.angle_gamma   90.00
#
_symmetry.space_group_name_H-M   'P 1'
#
loop_
_entity.id
_entity.type
_entity.pdbx_description
1 polymer ?
#
loop_
_entity_poly.entity_id
_entity_poly.type
_entity_poly.pdbx_seq_one_letter_code
_entity_poly.pdbx_strand_id
1 'polypeptide(L)' 'MVWGRLAETLVSYAGKGSLISIDGELRTRKYEKDGHTNYVTEVLCHSFQLLESRAQRAMRENNVANDLADLVLEEEELPF' A
#
# COMPACT_ATOMS: atom_id res chain seq x y z
N MET A 1 1.68 -12.49 -1.36
CA MET A 1 0.62 -13.21 -0.63
C MET A 1 0.93 -13.26 0.86
N VAL A 2 -0.02 -12.85 1.72
CA VAL A 2 0.01 -13.03 3.18
C VAL A 2 -1.28 -13.77 3.55
N TRP A 3 -1.24 -14.75 4.45
CA TRP A 3 -2.42 -15.52 4.83
C TRP A 3 -2.44 -15.88 6.31
N GLY A 4 -3.56 -16.48 6.76
CA GLY A 4 -3.77 -16.89 8.14
C GLY A 4 -3.65 -15.73 9.13
N ARG A 5 -3.10 -16.04 10.31
CA ARG A 5 -2.97 -15.06 11.41
C ARG A 5 -2.12 -13.84 11.06
N LEU A 6 -1.13 -13.98 10.17
CA LEU A 6 -0.33 -12.84 9.72
C LEU A 6 -1.20 -11.85 8.92
N ALA A 7 -2.11 -12.34 8.08
CA ALA A 7 -3.03 -11.49 7.33
C ALA A 7 -4.01 -10.76 8.25
N GLU A 8 -4.58 -11.45 9.24
CA GLU A 8 -5.47 -10.84 10.24
C GLU A 8 -4.78 -9.72 11.02
N THR A 9 -3.53 -9.97 11.42
CA THR A 9 -2.71 -8.97 12.11
C THR A 9 -2.40 -7.79 11.19
N LEU A 10 -2.04 -8.06 9.94
CA LEU A 10 -1.72 -7.02 8.96
C LEU A 10 -2.93 -6.11 8.71
N VAL A 11 -4.12 -6.67 8.51
CA VAL A 11 -5.36 -5.89 8.34
C VAL A 11 -5.67 -5.03 9.56
N SER A 12 -5.38 -5.52 10.77
CA SER A 12 -5.65 -4.80 12.01
C SER A 12 -4.72 -3.59 12.23
N TYR A 13 -3.53 -3.58 11.64
CA TYR A 13 -2.49 -2.58 11.95
C TYR A 13 -1.97 -1.80 10.75
N ALA A 14 -2.13 -2.30 9.54
CA ALA A 14 -1.67 -1.67 8.30
C ALA A 14 -2.85 -1.20 7.45
N GLY A 15 -2.73 0.03 6.94
CA GLY A 15 -3.62 0.63 5.96
C GLY A 15 -2.90 1.03 4.68
N LYS A 16 -3.62 1.65 3.75
CA LYS A 16 -3.03 2.21 2.53
C LYS A 16 -1.92 3.19 2.90
N GLY A 17 -0.75 3.04 2.28
CA GLY A 17 0.41 3.91 2.52
C GLY A 17 1.18 3.62 3.81
N SER A 18 0.86 2.54 4.53
CA SER A 18 1.69 2.10 5.66
C SER A 18 3.06 1.62 5.18
N LEU A 19 4.11 2.04 5.88
CA LEU A 19 5.46 1.54 5.64
C LEU A 19 5.67 0.20 6.35
N ILE A 20 5.96 -0.83 5.56
CA ILE A 20 6.06 -2.21 6.03
C ILE A 20 7.31 -2.84 5.43
N SER A 21 8.09 -3.56 6.24
CA SER A 21 9.10 -4.50 5.78
C SER A 21 8.48 -5.90 5.70
N ILE A 22 8.76 -6.62 4.61
CA ILE A 22 8.22 -7.95 4.35
C ILE A 22 9.41 -8.89 4.10
N ASP A 23 9.43 -10.02 4.79
CA ASP A 23 10.34 -11.13 4.54
C ASP A 23 9.57 -12.34 4.03
N GLY A 24 10.08 -12.98 2.97
CA GLY A 24 9.35 -14.00 2.26
C GLY A 24 10.03 -14.53 0.99
N GLU A 25 9.35 -15.45 0.33
CA GLU A 25 9.81 -16.13 -0.89
C GLU A 25 9.18 -15.51 -2.13
N LEU A 26 9.98 -15.20 -3.16
CA LEU A 26 9.45 -14.73 -4.44
C LEU A 26 8.86 -15.90 -5.24
N ARG A 27 7.60 -15.78 -5.65
CA ARG A 27 6.90 -16.79 -6.43
C ARG A 27 6.27 -16.19 -7.68
N THR A 28 6.50 -16.85 -8.81
CA THR A 28 5.83 -16.51 -10.07
C THR A 28 4.91 -17.66 -10.47
N ARG A 29 3.64 -17.34 -10.69
CA ARG A 29 2.64 -18.29 -11.20
C ARG A 29 2.08 -17.79 -12.52
N LYS A 30 1.66 -18.72 -13.36
CA LYS A 30 0.96 -18.41 -14.61
C LYS A 30 -0.45 -18.98 -14.57
N TYR A 31 -1.40 -18.27 -15.15
CA TYR A 31 -2.75 -18.77 -15.38
C TYR A 31 -3.28 -18.28 -16.73
N GLU A 32 -4.12 -19.09 -17.35
CA GLU A 32 -4.80 -18.71 -18.59
C GLU A 32 -6.13 -18.05 -18.28
N LYS A 33 -6.41 -16.93 -18.93
CA LYS A 33 -7.71 -16.28 -18.88
C LYS A 33 -7.99 -15.61 -20.22
N ASP A 34 -9.17 -15.86 -20.78
CA ASP A 34 -9.63 -15.26 -22.05
C ASP A 34 -8.62 -15.44 -23.21
N GLY A 35 -7.99 -16.62 -23.27
CA GLY A 35 -6.98 -16.96 -24.29
C GLY A 35 -5.62 -16.29 -24.11
N HIS A 36 -5.40 -15.57 -23.01
CA HIS A 36 -4.14 -14.90 -22.68
C HIS A 36 -3.48 -15.53 -21.45
N THR A 37 -2.18 -15.85 -21.58
CA THR A 37 -1.35 -16.29 -20.45
C THR A 37 -0.99 -15.08 -19.59
N ASN A 38 -1.45 -15.08 -18.34
CA ASN A 38 -1.14 -14.05 -17.35
C ASN A 38 -0.06 -14.57 -16.39
N TYR A 39 0.95 -13.74 -16.13
CA TYR A 39 2.01 -14.03 -15.17
C TYR A 39 1.83 -13.13 -13.96
N VAL A 40 1.83 -13.72 -12.76
CA VAL A 40 1.76 -12.99 -11.50
C VAL A 40 2.98 -13.34 -10.68
N THR A 41 3.74 -12.32 -10.32
CA THR A 41 4.86 -12.43 -9.40
C THR A 41 4.43 -11.85 -8.06
N GLU A 42 4.54 -12.65 -7.00
CA GLU A 42 4.12 -12.29 -5.66
C GLU A 42 5.21 -12.70 -4.66
N VAL A 43 5.31 -12.00 -3.54
CA VAL A 43 6.14 -12.44 -2.41
C VAL A 43 5.27 -13.21 -1.43
N LEU A 44 5.57 -14.48 -1.22
CA LEU A 44 5.00 -15.33 -0.20
C LEU A 44 5.56 -14.94 1.17
N CYS A 45 4.78 -14.23 1.97
CA CYS A 45 5.23 -13.64 3.23
C CYS A 45 5.34 -14.68 4.36
N HIS A 46 6.50 -14.71 5.02
CA HIS A 46 6.73 -15.48 6.24
C HIS A 46 6.67 -14.58 7.49
N SER A 47 7.10 -13.33 7.37
CA SER A 47 7.00 -12.35 8.46
C SER A 47 6.98 -10.92 7.91
N PHE A 48 6.47 -9.99 8.72
CA PHE A 48 6.48 -8.58 8.38
C PHE A 48 6.68 -7.71 9.62
N GLN A 49 7.14 -6.49 9.40
CA GLN A 49 7.32 -5.48 10.44
C GLN A 49 6.74 -4.15 9.97
N LEU A 50 5.95 -3.50 10.82
CA LEU A 50 5.54 -2.12 10.57
C LEU A 50 6.67 -1.18 10.97
N LEU A 51 7.08 -0.32 10.05
CA LEU A 51 8.22 0.57 10.24
C LEU A 51 7.81 1.98 10.71
N GLU A 52 6.52 2.22 10.92
CA GLU A 52 5.99 3.51 11.33
C GLU A 52 5.41 3.50 12.74
N SER A 53 5.70 4.57 13.48
CA SER A 53 5.05 4.82 14.77
C SER A 53 3.56 5.14 14.62
N ARG A 54 2.78 4.92 15.67
CA ARG A 54 1.35 5.28 15.68
C ARG A 54 1.12 6.78 15.46
N ALA A 55 2.00 7.63 15.98
CA ALA A 55 1.93 9.09 15.78
C ALA A 55 2.13 9.47 14.31
N GLN A 56 3.11 8.87 13.63
CA GLN A 56 3.34 9.08 12.20
C GLN A 56 2.16 8.59 11.34
N ARG A 57 1.50 7.50 11.75
CA ARG A 57 0.29 7.02 11.06
C ARG A 57 -0.88 8.00 11.24
N ALA A 58 -1.15 8.46 12.46
CA ALA A 58 -2.22 9.41 12.73
C ALA A 58 -2.04 10.75 11.99
N MET A 59 -0.79 11.24 11.89
CA MET A 59 -0.49 12.47 11.14
C MET A 59 -0.76 12.31 9.64
N ARG A 60 -0.55 11.12 9.06
CA ARG A 60 -0.80 10.82 7.65
C ARG A 60 -2.28 10.59 7.33
N GLU A 61 -3.04 10.03 8.27
CA GLU A 61 -4.48 9.86 8.13
C GLU A 61 -5.22 11.21 8.15
N ASN A 62 -4.68 12.20 8.87
CA ASN A 62 -5.22 13.58 8.92
C ASN A 62 -4.82 14.45 7.72
N ASN A 63 -4.68 13.87 6.52
CA ASN A 63 -4.22 14.54 5.29
C ASN A 63 -5.25 15.52 4.68
N VAL A 64 -5.77 16.45 5.48
CA VAL A 64 -6.41 17.70 4.99
C VAL A 64 -5.39 18.59 4.27
N ALA A 65 -4.09 18.38 4.51
CA ALA A 65 -3.01 19.18 3.94
C ALA A 65 -2.80 18.97 2.43
N ASN A 66 -3.10 17.78 1.89
CA ASN A 66 -2.97 17.55 0.44
C ASN A 66 -4.13 18.16 -0.35
N ASP A 67 -5.37 18.11 0.18
CA ASP A 67 -6.52 18.77 -0.45
C ASP A 67 -6.35 20.30 -0.50
N LEU A 68 -5.69 20.89 0.50
CA LEU A 68 -5.42 22.33 0.52
C LEU A 68 -4.32 22.73 -0.48
N ALA A 69 -3.31 21.86 -0.68
CA ALA A 69 -2.25 22.11 -1.66
C ALA A 69 -2.79 22.02 -3.10
N ASP A 70 -3.64 21.05 -3.40
CA ASP A 70 -4.27 20.93 -4.74
C ASP A 70 -5.23 22.10 -5.01
N LEU A 71 -6.02 22.55 -4.03
CA LEU A 71 -6.93 23.70 -4.20
C LEU A 71 -6.18 25.03 -4.40
N VAL A 72 -5.06 25.23 -3.71
CA VAL A 72 -4.22 26.43 -3.86
C VAL A 72 -3.50 26.44 -5.21
N LEU A 73 -3.13 25.28 -5.73
CA LEU A 73 -2.52 25.16 -7.06
C LEU A 73 -3.54 25.37 -8.19
N GLU A 74 -4.81 24.99 -7.99
CA GLU A 74 -5.91 25.32 -8.92
C GLU A 74 -6.24 26.83 -8.96
N GLU A 75 -6.03 27.57 -7.86
CA GLU A 75 -6.22 29.03 -7.82
C GLU A 75 -5.07 29.82 -8.49
N GLU A 76 -3.87 29.24 -8.62
CA GLU A 76 -2.68 29.91 -9.21
C GLU A 76 -2.59 29.84 -10.75
N GLU A 77 -3.35 28.97 -11.43
CA GLU A 77 -3.41 28.94 -12.90
C GLU A 77 -4.48 29.88 -13.48
N LEU A 78 -4.26 31.20 -13.45
CA LEU A 78 -4.77 32.11 -14.50
C LEU A 78 -3.86 33.33 -14.68
N PRO A 79 -3.03 33.32 -15.72
CA PRO A 79 -2.93 34.51 -16.55
C PRO A 79 -2.83 34.14 -18.03
N PHE A 80 -3.96 33.94 -18.73
CA PHE A 80 -4.55 34.79 -19.79
C PHE A 80 -5.90 34.22 -20.24
#